data_AF-G0TU45-F1
#
_entry.id   AF-G0TU45-F1
#
_cell.length_a   1.000
_cell.length_b   1.000
_cell.length_c   1.000
_cell.angle_alpha   90.00
_cell.angle_beta   90.00
_cell.angle_gamma   90.00
#
_symmetry.space_group_name_H-M   'P 1'
#
loop_
_entity.id
_entity.type
_entity.pdbx_description
1 polymer ?
#
loop_
_entity_poly.entity_id
_entity_poly.type
_entity_poly.pdbx_seq_one_letter_code
_entity_poly.pdbx_strand_id
1 'polypeptide(L)'
;MDLCGLELDAESFRARHSECIDLTTIRLAQQLRDAQIPFTDADIATVPAPLAELLAQRLESLLRRESTDRATIERLQQEASSRSERLEHLVDATERVRGEARVVSEKISAALNEYRREAQLEKERQRERHLELQELFRQIEKKDLELRKETMERERLQRIYKKVAK
;
A
#
# COMPACT_ATOMS: atom_id res chain seq x y z
N MET A 1 68.03 23.55 -73.22
CA MET A 1 67.00 24.23 -74.03
C MET A 1 66.33 23.16 -74.88
N ASP A 2 65.12 22.66 -74.64
CA ASP A 2 64.14 22.90 -73.58
C ASP A 2 63.28 21.63 -73.52
N LEU A 3 63.13 21.07 -72.31
CA LEU A 3 62.12 20.06 -72.02
C LEU A 3 60.79 20.80 -71.84
N CYS A 4 60.19 21.22 -72.95
CA CYS A 4 58.90 21.88 -72.95
C CYS A 4 57.78 20.84 -72.81
N GLY A 5 57.25 20.77 -71.58
CA GLY A 5 55.81 20.72 -71.34
C GLY A 5 55.08 19.49 -71.85
N LEU A 6 55.06 18.42 -71.05
CA LEU A 6 53.86 17.60 -70.95
C LEU A 6 52.77 18.52 -70.38
N GLU A 7 52.04 19.19 -71.27
CA GLU A 7 50.75 19.78 -70.94
C GLU A 7 49.84 18.62 -70.55
N LEU A 8 49.86 18.30 -69.26
CA LEU A 8 48.82 17.52 -68.61
C LEU A 8 47.53 18.30 -68.84
N ASP A 9 46.78 17.82 -69.82
CA ASP A 9 45.48 18.30 -70.24
C ASP A 9 44.58 18.51 -69.02
N ALA A 10 44.56 19.75 -68.53
CA ALA A 10 43.88 20.13 -67.29
C ALA A 10 42.36 19.99 -67.42
N GLU A 11 41.87 19.97 -68.66
CA GLU A 11 40.46 19.77 -68.99
C GLU A 11 40.03 18.32 -68.80
N SER A 12 40.86 17.34 -69.18
CA SER A 12 40.57 15.92 -68.93
C SER A 12 40.73 15.51 -67.46
N PHE A 13 41.54 16.23 -66.67
CA PHE A 13 41.55 16.11 -65.20
C PHE A 13 40.32 16.76 -64.55
N ARG A 14 39.89 17.95 -65.00
CA ARG A 14 38.67 18.62 -64.51
C ARG A 14 37.39 17.85 -64.87
N ALA A 15 37.30 17.31 -66.07
CA ALA A 15 36.13 16.54 -66.53
C ALA A 15 35.95 15.22 -65.77
N ARG A 16 37.05 14.59 -65.33
CA ARG A 16 36.99 13.36 -64.50
C ARG A 16 36.60 13.63 -63.05
N HIS A 17 36.75 14.86 -62.56
CA HIS A 17 36.35 15.24 -61.20
C HIS A 17 34.91 15.79 -61.13
N SER A 18 34.28 16.15 -62.26
CA SER A 18 32.87 16.56 -62.30
C SER A 18 31.87 15.40 -62.20
N GLU A 19 32.34 14.15 -62.20
CA GLU A 19 31.50 12.94 -62.11
C GLU A 19 31.60 12.22 -60.77
N CYS A 20 32.34 12.77 -59.80
CA CYS A 20 32.43 12.21 -58.47
C CYS A 20 31.17 12.52 -57.66
N ILE A 21 30.16 11.65 -57.77
CA ILE A 21 29.01 11.65 -56.87
C ILE A 21 29.53 11.34 -55.46
N ASP A 22 29.43 12.32 -54.56
CA ASP A 22 29.76 12.11 -53.16
C ASP A 22 28.65 11.32 -52.46
N LEU A 23 28.91 10.03 -52.26
CA LEU A 23 27.96 9.13 -51.59
C LEU A 23 27.71 9.52 -50.12
N THR A 24 28.60 10.29 -49.49
CA THR A 24 28.48 10.69 -48.08
C THR A 24 27.41 11.77 -47.90
N THR A 25 27.34 12.74 -48.82
CA THR A 25 26.30 13.78 -48.81
C THR A 25 24.93 13.21 -49.17
N ILE A 26 24.87 12.23 -50.08
CA ILE A 26 23.63 11.47 -50.37
C ILE A 26 23.15 10.70 -49.14
N ARG A 27 24.04 10.00 -48.44
CA ARG A 27 23.71 9.28 -47.19
C ARG A 27 23.16 10.23 -46.14
N LEU A 28 23.80 11.39 -45.93
CA LEU A 28 23.32 12.41 -45.00
C LEU A 28 21.93 12.92 -45.40
N ALA A 29 21.71 13.23 -46.68
CA ALA A 29 20.41 13.69 -47.18
C ALA A 29 19.28 12.66 -47.00
N GLN A 30 19.59 11.37 -47.15
CA GLN A 30 18.64 10.30 -46.89
C GLN A 30 18.32 10.22 -45.39
N GLN A 31 19.34 10.20 -44.53
CA GLN A 31 19.13 10.12 -43.09
C GLN A 31 18.39 11.35 -42.51
N LEU A 32 18.63 12.55 -43.03
CA LEU A 32 17.89 13.75 -42.64
C LEU A 32 16.42 13.68 -43.09
N ARG A 33 16.14 13.14 -44.28
CA ARG A 33 14.77 12.90 -44.76
C ARG A 33 14.05 11.87 -43.90
N ASP A 34 14.71 10.76 -43.58
CA ASP A 34 14.14 9.70 -42.74
C ASP A 34 13.86 10.22 -41.31
N ALA A 35 14.73 11.10 -40.80
CA ALA A 35 14.53 11.80 -39.53
C ALA A 35 13.56 12.98 -39.62
N GLN A 36 12.98 13.26 -40.80
CA GLN A 36 12.07 14.39 -41.06
C GLN A 36 12.66 15.76 -40.68
N ILE A 37 13.98 15.90 -40.78
CA ILE A 37 14.67 17.15 -40.51
C ILE A 37 14.59 18.00 -41.77
N PRO A 38 14.08 19.24 -41.70
CA PRO A 38 13.99 20.11 -42.85
C PRO A 38 15.39 20.53 -43.32
N PHE A 39 15.67 20.35 -44.61
CA PHE A 39 16.88 20.85 -45.28
C PHE A 39 16.55 21.18 -46.74
N THR A 40 17.39 21.98 -47.39
CA THR A 40 17.34 22.18 -48.84
C THR A 40 18.50 21.47 -49.53
N ASP A 41 18.33 21.06 -50.78
CA ASP A 41 19.39 20.38 -51.54
C ASP A 41 20.66 21.24 -51.67
N ALA A 42 20.51 22.58 -51.64
CA ALA A 42 21.63 23.53 -51.61
C ALA A 42 22.42 23.49 -50.29
N ASP A 43 21.75 23.26 -49.16
CA ASP A 43 22.39 23.16 -47.85
C ASP A 43 23.31 21.92 -47.79
N ILE A 44 22.94 20.83 -48.46
CA ILE A 44 23.72 19.58 -48.48
C ILE A 44 24.84 19.63 -49.53
N ALA A 45 24.58 20.22 -50.70
CA ALA A 45 25.57 20.34 -51.77
C ALA A 45 26.80 21.18 -51.38
N THR A 46 26.69 22.02 -50.35
CA THR A 46 27.78 22.86 -49.84
C THR A 46 28.59 22.19 -48.71
N VAL A 47 28.17 21.03 -48.20
CA VAL A 47 28.85 20.33 -47.10
C VAL A 47 30.06 19.56 -47.62
N PRO A 48 31.27 19.76 -47.07
CA PRO A 48 32.42 18.93 -47.40
C PRO A 48 32.20 17.47 -46.98
N ALA A 49 32.60 16.51 -47.83
CA ALA A 49 32.45 15.07 -47.59
C ALA A 49 32.85 14.60 -46.17
N PRO A 50 33.98 15.04 -45.59
CA PRO A 50 34.37 14.61 -44.23
C PRO A 50 33.41 15.12 -43.15
N LEU A 51 32.84 16.31 -43.35
CA LEU A 51 31.84 16.87 -42.43
C LEU A 51 30.50 16.17 -42.60
N ALA A 52 30.11 15.84 -43.84
CA ALA A 52 28.87 15.11 -44.12
C ALA A 52 28.89 13.72 -43.45
N GLU A 53 30.02 13.03 -43.48
CA GLU A 53 30.20 11.74 -42.81
C GLU A 53 30.09 11.85 -41.28
N LEU A 54 30.73 12.85 -40.66
CA LEU A 54 30.63 13.09 -39.22
C LEU A 54 29.20 13.41 -38.78
N LEU A 55 28.48 14.22 -39.56
CA LEU A 55 27.08 14.55 -39.32
C LEU A 55 26.18 13.32 -39.44
N ALA A 56 26.40 12.49 -40.46
CA ALA A 56 25.67 11.23 -40.66
C ALA A 56 25.88 10.26 -39.48
N GLN A 57 27.13 10.08 -39.04
CA GLN A 57 27.47 9.25 -37.88
C GLN A 57 26.85 9.81 -36.58
N ARG A 58 26.89 11.13 -36.39
CA ARG A 58 26.31 11.77 -35.22
C ARG A 58 24.79 11.60 -35.19
N LEU A 59 24.12 11.80 -36.32
CA LEU A 59 22.69 11.63 -36.45
C LEU A 59 22.29 10.18 -36.14
N GLU A 60 22.99 9.19 -36.69
CA GLU A 60 22.76 7.78 -36.41
C GLU A 60 22.91 7.46 -34.91
N SER A 61 23.91 8.05 -34.24
CA SER A 61 24.10 7.89 -32.79
C SER A 61 22.96 8.49 -31.96
N LEU A 62 22.40 9.62 -32.41
CA LEU A 62 21.30 10.30 -31.73
C LEU A 62 19.99 9.53 -31.92
N LEU A 63 19.70 9.05 -33.14
CA LEU A 63 18.52 8.23 -33.41
C LEU A 63 18.54 6.92 -32.61
N ARG A 64 19.72 6.28 -32.46
CA ARG A 64 19.86 5.12 -31.59
C ARG A 64 19.57 5.45 -30.14
N ARG A 65 20.13 6.55 -29.61
CA ARG A 65 19.86 6.99 -28.23
C ARG A 65 18.39 7.32 -28.00
N GLU A 66 17.78 8.04 -28.93
CA GLU A 66 16.36 8.38 -28.88
C GLU A 66 15.49 7.10 -28.85
N SER A 67 15.83 6.09 -29.65
CA SER A 67 15.11 4.81 -29.63
C SER A 67 15.25 4.08 -28.28
N THR A 68 16.43 4.09 -27.68
CA THR A 68 16.64 3.49 -26.35
C THR A 68 15.95 4.27 -25.26
N ASP A 69 15.98 5.60 -25.34
CA ASP A 69 15.34 6.49 -24.37
C ASP A 69 13.82 6.34 -24.45
N ARG A 70 13.23 6.25 -25.65
CA ARG A 70 11.80 5.96 -25.82
C ARG A 70 11.42 4.62 -25.23
N ALA A 71 12.15 3.56 -25.52
CA ALA A 71 11.88 2.24 -24.96
C ALA A 71 11.98 2.22 -23.42
N THR A 72 12.94 2.95 -22.84
CA THR A 72 13.05 3.07 -21.38
C THR A 72 11.93 3.89 -20.78
N ILE A 73 11.52 5.00 -21.41
CA ILE A 73 10.36 5.80 -20.99
C ILE A 73 9.08 4.96 -21.00
N GLU A 74 8.81 4.25 -22.09
CA GLU A 74 7.63 3.37 -22.22
C GLU A 74 7.61 2.31 -21.12
N ARG A 75 8.76 1.67 -20.87
CA ARG A 75 8.90 0.69 -19.78
C ARG A 75 8.63 1.33 -18.42
N LEU A 76 9.21 2.49 -18.13
CA LEU A 76 8.99 3.19 -16.86
C LEU A 76 7.54 3.63 -16.68
N GLN A 77 6.85 4.01 -17.76
CA GLN A 77 5.42 4.34 -17.73
C GLN A 77 4.58 3.11 -17.40
N GLN A 78 4.87 1.95 -17.99
CA GLN A 78 4.19 0.68 -17.66
C GLN A 78 4.47 0.23 -16.21
N GLU A 79 5.71 0.40 -15.74
CA GLU A 79 6.07 0.13 -14.35
C GLU A 79 5.34 1.10 -13.39
N ALA A 80 5.16 2.36 -13.78
CA ALA A 80 4.44 3.35 -12.98
C ALA A 80 2.93 3.03 -12.91
N SER A 81 2.30 2.68 -14.03
CA SER A 81 0.87 2.33 -14.05
C SER A 81 0.57 1.09 -13.22
N SER A 82 1.36 0.02 -13.39
CA SER A 82 1.21 -1.21 -12.61
C SER A 82 1.45 -0.99 -11.11
N ARG A 83 2.39 -0.12 -10.73
CA ARG A 83 2.59 0.27 -9.33
C ARG A 83 1.42 1.09 -8.79
N SER A 84 0.83 1.97 -9.60
CA SER A 84 -0.35 2.76 -9.20
C SER A 84 -1.54 1.84 -8.91
N GLU A 85 -1.86 0.92 -9.82
CA GLU A 85 -2.94 -0.07 -9.64
C GLU A 85 -2.71 -0.92 -8.38
N ARG A 86 -1.47 -1.38 -8.17
CA ARG A 86 -1.12 -2.13 -6.96
C ARG A 86 -1.31 -1.30 -5.69
N LEU A 87 -0.96 -0.01 -5.72
CA LEU A 87 -1.15 0.88 -4.58
C LEU A 87 -2.64 1.07 -4.28
N GLU A 88 -3.47 1.30 -5.28
CA GLU A 88 -4.93 1.41 -5.12
C GLU A 88 -5.52 0.14 -4.48
N HIS A 89 -5.15 -1.03 -4.97
CA HIS A 89 -5.59 -2.29 -4.38
C HIS A 89 -5.14 -2.47 -2.92
N LEU A 90 -3.92 -2.04 -2.58
CA LEU A 90 -3.44 -2.08 -1.20
C LEU A 90 -4.20 -1.09 -0.31
N VAL A 91 -4.51 0.11 -0.81
CA VAL A 91 -5.34 1.09 -0.10
C VAL A 91 -6.71 0.49 0.20
N ASP A 92 -7.41 -0.03 -0.81
CA ASP A 92 -8.71 -0.68 -0.63
C ASP A 92 -8.67 -1.82 0.39
N ALA A 93 -7.64 -2.68 0.32
CA ALA A 93 -7.46 -3.77 1.27
C ALA A 93 -7.26 -3.24 2.70
N THR A 94 -6.46 -2.19 2.88
CA THR A 94 -6.24 -1.58 4.20
C THR A 94 -7.49 -0.92 4.75
N GLU A 95 -8.32 -0.29 3.91
CA GLU A 95 -9.59 0.30 4.33
C GLU A 95 -10.59 -0.77 4.78
N ARG A 96 -10.67 -1.90 4.06
CA ARG A 96 -11.51 -3.04 4.48
C ARG A 96 -11.08 -3.58 5.84
N VAL A 97 -9.78 -3.85 6.03
CA VAL A 97 -9.25 -4.33 7.31
C VAL A 97 -9.51 -3.33 8.45
N ARG A 98 -9.36 -2.02 8.19
CA ARG A 98 -9.71 -0.99 9.18
C ARG A 98 -11.19 -1.01 9.54
N GLY A 99 -12.08 -1.22 8.56
CA GLY A 99 -13.51 -1.39 8.78
C GLY A 99 -13.82 -2.58 9.67
N GLU A 100 -13.24 -3.75 9.36
CA GLU A 100 -13.39 -4.97 10.16
C GLU A 100 -12.86 -4.79 11.58
N ALA A 101 -11.69 -4.16 11.74
CA ALA A 101 -11.10 -3.89 13.04
C ALA A 101 -12.00 -2.99 13.91
N ARG A 102 -12.68 -2.00 13.31
CA ARG A 102 -13.66 -1.16 14.02
C ARG A 102 -14.84 -1.98 14.52
N VAL A 103 -15.42 -2.81 13.65
CA VAL A 103 -16.56 -3.68 14.02
C VAL A 103 -16.17 -4.65 15.15
N VAL A 104 -14.99 -5.26 15.08
CA VAL A 104 -14.50 -6.16 16.13
C VAL A 104 -14.27 -5.39 17.44
N SER A 105 -13.65 -4.20 17.37
CA SER A 105 -13.42 -3.34 18.54
C SER A 105 -14.72 -2.93 19.23
N GLU A 106 -15.74 -2.56 18.45
CA GLU A 106 -17.07 -2.22 18.96
C GLU A 106 -17.73 -3.42 19.64
N LYS A 107 -17.67 -4.61 19.03
CA LYS A 107 -18.19 -5.86 19.62
C LYS A 107 -17.50 -6.21 20.94
N ILE A 108 -16.17 -6.11 21.01
CA ILE A 108 -15.41 -6.37 22.25
C ILE A 108 -15.80 -5.35 23.32
N SER A 109 -15.92 -4.08 22.96
CA SER A 109 -16.30 -3.01 23.89
C SER A 109 -17.71 -3.20 24.43
N ALA A 110 -18.66 -3.61 23.58
CA ALA A 110 -20.02 -3.95 23.99
C ALA A 110 -20.02 -5.15 24.96
N ALA A 111 -19.34 -6.24 24.60
CA ALA A 111 -19.25 -7.43 25.44
C ALA A 111 -18.61 -7.14 26.82
N LEU A 112 -17.57 -6.31 26.87
CA LEU A 112 -16.95 -5.90 28.14
C LEU A 112 -17.91 -5.08 29.01
N ASN A 113 -18.72 -4.22 28.39
CA ASN A 113 -19.71 -3.42 29.12
C ASN A 113 -20.85 -4.30 29.66
N GLU A 114 -21.32 -5.26 28.88
CA GLU A 114 -22.32 -6.25 29.31
C GLU A 114 -21.79 -7.09 30.48
N TYR A 115 -20.59 -7.65 30.36
CA TYR A 115 -19.95 -8.40 31.42
C TYR A 115 -19.82 -7.60 32.73
N ARG A 116 -19.44 -6.32 32.63
CA ARG A 116 -19.37 -5.43 33.81
C ARG A 116 -20.71 -5.22 34.47
N ARG A 117 -21.78 -5.05 33.68
CA ARG A 117 -23.16 -4.91 34.19
C ARG A 117 -23.62 -6.20 34.88
N GLU A 118 -23.40 -7.35 34.25
CA GLU A 118 -23.74 -8.65 34.83
C GLU A 118 -22.97 -8.89 36.13
N ALA A 119 -21.68 -8.58 36.18
CA ALA A 119 -20.88 -8.71 37.39
C ALA A 119 -21.36 -7.78 38.52
N GLN A 120 -21.88 -6.59 38.21
CA GLN A 120 -22.49 -5.70 39.20
C GLN A 120 -23.81 -6.28 39.73
N LEU A 121 -24.70 -6.74 38.84
CA LEU A 121 -25.95 -7.37 39.21
C LEU A 121 -25.74 -8.63 40.07
N GLU A 122 -24.75 -9.45 39.74
CA GLU A 122 -24.44 -10.65 40.51
C GLU A 122 -23.93 -10.30 41.92
N LYS A 123 -23.13 -9.23 42.06
CA LYS A 123 -22.71 -8.71 43.37
C LYS A 123 -23.89 -8.19 44.19
N GLU A 124 -24.85 -7.52 43.56
CA GLU A 124 -26.06 -7.05 44.24
C GLU A 124 -26.90 -8.23 44.72
N ARG A 125 -27.15 -9.22 43.86
CA ARG A 125 -27.85 -10.46 44.24
C ARG A 125 -27.16 -11.20 45.38
N GLN A 126 -25.83 -11.27 45.38
CA GLN A 126 -25.07 -11.88 46.47
C GLN A 126 -25.27 -11.13 47.80
N ARG A 127 -25.31 -9.80 47.76
CA ARG A 127 -25.59 -8.99 48.95
C ARG A 127 -27.01 -9.23 49.46
N GLU A 128 -28.00 -9.25 48.57
CA GLU A 128 -29.39 -9.54 48.93
C GLU A 128 -29.53 -10.92 49.59
N ARG A 129 -28.98 -11.96 48.96
CA ARG A 129 -28.95 -13.32 49.54
C ARG A 129 -28.26 -13.36 50.90
N HIS A 130 -27.18 -12.59 51.07
CA HIS A 130 -26.49 -12.53 52.36
C HIS A 130 -27.37 -11.88 53.44
N LEU A 131 -28.10 -10.81 53.10
CA LEU A 131 -29.05 -10.18 54.02
C LEU A 131 -30.21 -11.12 54.37
N GLU A 132 -30.77 -11.84 53.38
CA GLU A 132 -31.80 -12.86 53.62
C GLU A 132 -31.31 -13.95 54.57
N LEU A 133 -30.08 -14.45 54.37
CA LEU A 133 -29.49 -15.44 55.27
C LEU A 133 -29.29 -14.89 56.69
N GLN A 134 -28.82 -13.66 56.83
CA GLN A 134 -28.69 -13.02 58.15
C GLN A 134 -30.03 -12.89 58.87
N GLU A 135 -31.08 -12.53 58.15
CA GLU A 135 -32.43 -12.42 58.72
C GLU A 135 -32.96 -13.79 59.15
N LEU A 136 -32.75 -14.84 58.33
CA LEU A 136 -33.09 -16.22 58.71
C LEU A 136 -32.34 -16.66 59.97
N PHE A 137 -31.04 -16.36 60.09
CA PHE A 137 -30.28 -16.66 61.29
C PHE A 137 -30.86 -15.98 62.53
N ARG A 138 -31.22 -14.69 62.44
CA ARG A 138 -31.86 -13.97 63.56
C ARG A 138 -33.20 -14.59 63.95
N GLN A 139 -34.00 -15.03 62.97
CA GLN A 139 -35.28 -15.69 63.23
C GLN A 139 -35.08 -17.05 63.92
N ILE A 140 -34.09 -17.83 63.49
CA ILE A 140 -33.72 -19.09 64.14
C ILE A 140 -33.30 -18.84 65.59
N GLU A 141 -32.37 -17.90 65.82
CA GLU A 141 -31.92 -17.56 67.18
C GLU A 141 -33.07 -17.13 68.09
N LYS A 142 -33.99 -16.31 67.58
CA LYS A 142 -35.18 -15.89 68.32
C LYS A 142 -36.06 -17.10 68.68
N LYS A 143 -36.31 -17.99 67.73
CA LYS A 143 -37.13 -19.19 67.94
C LYS A 143 -36.49 -20.18 68.90
N ASP A 144 -35.16 -20.34 68.85
CA ASP A 144 -34.42 -21.15 69.81
C ASP A 144 -34.53 -20.60 71.23
N LEU A 145 -34.48 -19.28 71.41
CA LEU A 145 -34.67 -18.64 72.71
C LEU A 145 -36.10 -18.79 73.24
N GLU A 146 -37.11 -18.66 72.37
CA GLU A 146 -38.51 -18.92 72.71
C GLU A 146 -38.71 -20.38 73.16
N LEU A 147 -38.20 -21.34 72.39
CA LEU A 147 -38.27 -22.76 72.70
C LEU A 147 -37.60 -23.08 74.05
N ARG A 148 -36.43 -22.48 74.34
CA ARG A 148 -35.74 -22.65 75.64
C ARG A 148 -36.56 -22.12 76.81
N LYS A 149 -37.31 -21.04 76.64
CA LYS A 149 -38.19 -20.51 77.70
C LYS A 149 -39.37 -21.45 77.93
N GLU A 150 -40.02 -21.88 76.86
CA GLU A 150 -41.16 -22.81 76.92
C GLU A 150 -40.76 -24.16 77.53
N THR A 151 -39.58 -24.69 77.22
CA THR A 151 -39.09 -25.95 77.81
C THR A 151 -38.86 -25.80 79.30
N MET A 152 -38.23 -24.70 79.76
CA MET A 152 -38.07 -24.41 81.19
C MET A 152 -39.41 -24.26 81.92
N GLU A 153 -40.38 -23.56 81.32
CA GLU A 153 -41.73 -23.41 81.90
C GLU A 153 -42.46 -24.75 81.98
N ARG A 154 -42.40 -25.55 80.92
CA ARG A 154 -42.95 -26.91 80.90
C ARG A 154 -42.35 -27.78 82.00
N GLU A 155 -41.03 -27.76 82.15
CA GLU A 155 -40.36 -28.50 83.23
C GLU A 155 -40.82 -28.02 84.62
N ARG A 156 -40.93 -26.70 84.82
CA ARG A 156 -41.43 -26.13 86.08
C ARG A 156 -42.85 -26.58 86.39
N LEU A 157 -43.76 -26.48 85.42
CA LEU A 157 -45.15 -26.94 85.55
C LEU A 157 -45.22 -28.45 85.83
N GLN A 158 -44.40 -29.24 85.14
CA GLN A 158 -44.33 -30.69 85.37
C GLN A 158 -43.84 -31.03 86.79
N ARG A 159 -42.87 -30.28 87.33
CA ARG A 159 -42.42 -30.43 88.74
C ARG A 159 -43.53 -30.06 89.73
N ILE A 160 -44.32 -29.03 89.46
CA ILE A 160 -45.47 -28.63 90.30
C ILE A 160 -46.55 -29.71 90.26
N TYR A 161 -46.93 -30.17 89.07
CA TYR A 161 -47.93 -31.23 88.90
C TYR A 161 -47.56 -32.49 89.67
N LYS A 162 -46.30 -32.96 89.57
CA LYS A 162 -45.82 -34.12 90.34
C LYS A 162 -45.88 -33.94 91.86
N LYS A 163 -45.86 -32.70 92.36
CA LYS A 163 -46.02 -32.40 93.80
C LYS A 163 -47.49 -32.40 94.22
N VAL A 164 -48.39 -31.97 93.35
CA VAL A 164 -49.85 -31.91 93.62
C VAL A 164 -50.51 -33.28 93.44
N ALA A 165 -50.00 -34.12 92.54
CA ALA A 165 -50.50 -35.47 92.30
C ALA A 165 -49.97 -36.54 93.29
N LYS A 166 -49.17 -36.13 94.29
CA LYS A 166 -48.77 -36.96 95.44
C LYS A 166 -49.64 -36.60 96.63
#